data_AF-A0A7S1X0R8-F1
#
_entry.id   AF-A0A7S1X0R8-F1
#
_cell.length_a   1.000
_cell.length_b   1.000
_cell.length_c   1.000
_cell.angle_alpha   90.00
_cell.angle_beta   90.00
_cell.angle_gamma   90.00
#
_symmetry.space_group_name_H-M   'P 1'
#
loop_
_entity.id
_entity.type
_entity.pdbx_description
1 polymer ?
#
loop_
_entity_poly.entity_id
_entity_poly.type
_entity_poly.pdbx_seq_one_letter_code
_entity_poly.pdbx_strand_id
1 'polypeptide(L)'
;AGVMGGAACSPPPASPNSEVGGAEEEESASGGLVALREELLRLETEMSTLNQCLARGSVHRRESWRRLVRSATRPSELLAACVLLEQMVVPPALPAAWALTAYPAPPPSSARTLPPVWLRVEAFRAALRT
;
A
#
# COMPACT_ATOMS: atom_id res chain seq x y z
N ALA A 1 -49.80 1.32 -50.11
CA ALA A 1 -48.94 0.13 -50.06
C ALA A 1 -47.61 0.55 -49.42
N GLY A 2 -47.11 0.02 -48.32
CA GLY A 2 -47.59 -0.99 -47.39
C GLY A 2 -46.97 -0.73 -46.02
N VAL A 3 -47.70 -1.09 -44.96
CA VAL A 3 -47.29 -1.08 -43.55
C VAL A 3 -46.58 -2.40 -43.26
N MET A 4 -45.43 -2.39 -42.58
CA MET A 4 -44.88 -3.42 -41.66
C MET A 4 -43.71 -2.74 -40.92
N GLY A 5 -43.57 -2.70 -39.58
CA GLY A 5 -43.94 -3.65 -38.53
C GLY A 5 -42.64 -4.25 -37.98
N GLY A 6 -42.25 -3.97 -36.73
CA GLY A 6 -41.04 -4.60 -36.16
C GLY A 6 -40.50 -4.03 -34.85
N ALA A 7 -41.19 -4.34 -33.75
CA ALA A 7 -40.69 -4.57 -32.38
C ALA A 7 -39.68 -3.59 -31.74
N ALA A 8 -40.19 -2.83 -30.77
CA ALA A 8 -39.42 -2.21 -29.71
C ALA A 8 -38.72 -3.26 -28.83
N CYS A 9 -37.40 -3.19 -28.69
CA CYS A 9 -36.66 -3.89 -27.64
C CYS A 9 -36.54 -2.96 -26.43
N SER A 10 -37.43 -3.11 -25.46
CA SER A 10 -37.23 -2.58 -24.11
C SER A 10 -36.14 -3.39 -23.40
N PRO A 11 -35.18 -2.75 -22.70
CA PRO A 11 -34.25 -3.48 -21.84
C PRO A 11 -35.00 -4.07 -20.62
N PRO A 12 -34.60 -5.25 -20.12
CA PRO A 12 -35.18 -5.81 -18.91
C PRO A 12 -34.85 -4.92 -17.69
N PRO A 13 -35.76 -4.80 -16.70
CA PRO A 13 -35.44 -4.15 -15.44
C PRO A 13 -34.36 -4.97 -14.71
N ALA A 14 -33.27 -4.30 -14.34
CA ALA A 14 -32.28 -4.88 -13.44
C ALA A 14 -32.95 -5.16 -12.09
N SER A 15 -33.06 -6.43 -11.73
CA SER A 15 -33.46 -6.84 -10.38
C SER A 15 -32.52 -6.22 -9.34
N PRO A 16 -33.05 -5.68 -8.24
CA PRO A 16 -32.24 -5.24 -7.12
C PRO A 16 -31.79 -6.48 -6.35
N ASN A 17 -30.53 -6.88 -6.50
CA ASN A 17 -29.96 -7.83 -5.56
C ASN A 17 -29.54 -7.06 -4.30
N SER A 18 -30.31 -7.35 -3.25
CA SER A 18 -30.13 -6.91 -1.89
C SER A 18 -28.72 -7.15 -1.36
N GLU A 19 -28.25 -6.15 -0.63
CA GLU A 19 -27.09 -6.14 0.25
C GLU A 19 -27.16 -7.26 1.28
N VAL A 20 -26.10 -8.07 1.43
CA VAL A 20 -25.58 -8.57 2.73
C VAL A 20 -24.15 -9.06 2.46
N GLY A 21 -23.15 -8.34 2.96
CA GLY A 21 -21.74 -8.77 2.87
C GLY A 21 -20.68 -7.76 3.31
N GLY A 22 -21.04 -6.53 3.69
CA GLY A 22 -20.05 -5.46 3.92
C GLY A 22 -19.40 -5.41 5.30
N ALA A 23 -19.98 -6.03 6.35
CA ALA A 23 -19.52 -5.79 7.72
C ALA A 23 -18.24 -6.56 8.09
N GLU A 24 -18.09 -7.81 7.63
CA GLU A 24 -16.94 -8.66 7.99
C GLU A 24 -15.68 -8.34 7.16
N GLU A 25 -15.86 -7.88 5.91
CA GLU A 25 -14.77 -7.42 5.05
C GLU A 25 -14.19 -6.08 5.51
N GLU A 26 -15.02 -5.14 5.99
CA GLU A 26 -14.53 -3.86 6.51
C GLU A 26 -13.78 -4.02 7.85
N GLU A 27 -14.23 -4.90 8.73
CA GLU A 27 -13.55 -5.15 10.00
C GLU A 27 -12.19 -5.84 9.80
N SER A 28 -12.11 -6.85 8.92
CA SER A 28 -10.84 -7.48 8.52
C SER A 28 -9.92 -6.54 7.74
N ALA A 29 -10.47 -5.69 6.86
CA ALA A 29 -9.68 -4.70 6.12
C ALA A 29 -9.12 -3.61 7.04
N SER A 30 -9.89 -3.19 8.05
CA SER A 30 -9.43 -2.24 9.06
C SER A 30 -8.31 -2.83 9.93
N GLY A 31 -8.45 -4.11 10.33
CA GLY A 31 -7.41 -4.85 11.04
C GLY A 31 -6.12 -4.98 10.22
N GLY A 32 -6.23 -5.28 8.93
CA GLY A 32 -5.08 -5.36 8.02
C GLY A 32 -4.34 -4.02 7.84
N LEU A 33 -5.07 -2.90 7.77
CA LEU A 33 -4.48 -1.56 7.73
C LEU A 33 -3.75 -1.20 9.03
N VAL A 34 -4.32 -1.56 10.19
CA VAL A 34 -3.67 -1.37 11.50
C VAL A 34 -2.38 -2.18 11.56
N ALA A 35 -2.43 -3.47 11.24
CA ALA A 35 -1.27 -4.35 11.26
C ALA A 35 -0.13 -3.84 10.37
N LEU A 36 -0.45 -3.37 9.16
CA LEU A 36 0.56 -2.85 8.24
C LEU A 36 1.17 -1.51 8.70
N ARG A 37 0.39 -0.66 9.36
CA ARG A 37 0.90 0.56 10.01
C ARG A 37 1.89 0.23 11.12
N GLU A 38 1.52 -0.69 12.00
CA GLU A 38 2.38 -1.16 13.08
C GLU A 38 3.67 -1.76 12.53
N GLU A 39 3.56 -2.53 11.45
CA GLU A 39 4.71 -3.18 10.84
C GLU A 39 5.70 -2.19 10.23
N LEU A 40 5.21 -1.16 9.54
CA LEU A 40 6.07 -0.08 9.04
C LEU A 40 6.77 0.65 10.19
N LEU A 41 6.05 0.99 11.26
CA LEU A 41 6.63 1.66 12.44
C LEU A 41 7.69 0.80 13.13
N ARG A 42 7.44 -0.50 13.23
CA ARG A 42 8.39 -1.48 13.73
C ARG A 42 9.63 -1.54 12.86
N LEU A 43 9.47 -1.62 11.54
CA LEU A 43 10.58 -1.68 10.59
C LEU A 43 11.48 -0.44 10.70
N GLU A 44 10.91 0.76 10.83
CA GLU A 44 11.68 2.00 11.02
C GLU A 44 12.51 1.98 12.31
N THR A 45 11.98 1.35 13.36
CA THR A 45 12.67 1.16 14.64
C THR A 45 13.81 0.14 14.49
N GLU A 46 13.54 -1.01 13.85
CA GLU A 46 14.55 -2.05 13.57
C GLU A 46 15.71 -1.50 12.74
N MET A 47 15.41 -0.74 11.68
CA MET A 47 16.41 -0.06 10.84
C MET A 47 17.30 0.89 11.64
N SER A 48 16.73 1.58 12.64
CA SER A 48 17.48 2.49 13.51
C SER A 48 18.45 1.75 14.42
N THR A 49 18.11 0.52 14.82
CA THR A 49 18.96 -0.32 15.68
C THR A 49 20.04 -1.08 14.91
N LEU A 50 19.74 -1.55 13.69
CA LEU A 50 20.61 -2.48 12.96
C LEU A 50 21.87 -1.83 12.38
N ASN A 51 21.83 -0.54 12.03
CA ASN A 51 22.89 0.02 11.19
C ASN A 51 23.61 1.27 11.73
N GLN A 52 23.33 1.76 12.96
CA GLN A 52 23.89 3.00 13.58
C GLN A 52 23.93 4.26 12.68
N CYS A 53 23.39 4.19 11.47
CA CYS A 53 23.75 5.03 10.36
C CYS A 53 22.61 4.87 9.35
N LEU A 54 22.34 5.91 8.57
CA LEU A 54 21.59 5.80 7.32
C LEU A 54 20.05 5.90 7.36
N ALA A 55 19.45 6.60 8.33
CA ALA A 55 18.21 7.31 8.04
C ALA A 55 18.58 8.69 7.47
N ARG A 56 18.47 8.88 6.16
CA ARG A 56 18.71 10.13 5.41
C ARG A 56 17.65 11.21 5.72
N GLY A 57 17.23 11.31 6.97
CA GLY A 57 16.20 12.21 7.44
C GLY A 57 16.55 12.73 8.82
N SER A 58 16.46 14.06 8.97
CA SER A 58 16.44 14.69 10.28
C SER A 58 15.39 14.03 11.18
N VAL A 59 15.55 14.17 12.50
CA VAL A 59 14.52 13.75 13.48
C VAL A 59 13.13 14.23 13.05
N HIS A 60 13.04 15.45 12.52
CA HIS A 60 11.82 16.02 12.00
C HIS A 60 11.22 15.27 10.80
N ARG A 61 12.06 14.81 9.85
CA ARG A 61 11.60 14.03 8.70
C ARG A 61 11.05 12.68 9.14
N ARG A 62 11.74 12.02 10.08
CA ARG A 62 11.29 10.74 10.68
C ARG A 62 9.96 10.90 11.41
N GLU A 63 9.81 11.94 12.23
CA GLU A 63 8.54 12.17 12.93
C GLU A 63 7.39 12.52 11.96
N SER A 64 7.68 13.25 10.89
CA SER A 64 6.68 13.53 9.84
C SER A 64 6.26 12.26 9.10
N TRP A 65 7.21 11.36 8.83
CA TRP A 65 6.92 10.05 8.26
C TRP A 65 6.06 9.19 9.21
N ARG A 66 6.37 9.15 10.52
CA ARG A 66 5.54 8.44 11.50
C ARG A 66 4.12 8.99 11.58
N ARG A 67 3.96 10.32 11.53
CA ARG A 67 2.63 10.95 11.47
C ARG A 67 1.86 10.49 10.24
N LEU A 68 2.50 10.47 9.07
CA LEU A 68 1.92 9.97 7.81
C LEU A 68 1.46 8.51 7.93
N VAL A 69 2.28 7.64 8.51
CA VAL A 69 1.91 6.22 8.72
C VAL A 69 0.72 6.09 9.68
N ARG A 70 0.76 6.80 10.82
CA ARG A 70 -0.33 6.75 11.82
C ARG A 70 -1.66 7.21 11.23
N SER A 71 -1.65 8.27 10.41
CA SER A 71 -2.84 8.83 9.76
C SER A 71 -3.28 8.07 8.51
N ALA A 72 -2.52 7.10 8.03
CA ALA A 72 -2.85 6.40 6.80
C ALA A 72 -4.12 5.56 6.97
N THR A 73 -5.07 5.79 6.08
CA THR A 73 -6.37 5.10 6.02
C THR A 73 -6.53 4.28 4.75
N ARG A 74 -5.61 4.42 3.79
CA ARG A 74 -5.68 3.77 2.48
C ARG A 74 -4.41 2.97 2.16
N PRO A 75 -4.51 1.85 1.42
CA PRO A 75 -3.33 1.09 0.99
C PRO A 75 -2.34 1.94 0.19
N SER A 76 -2.83 2.87 -0.64
CA SER A 76 -2.00 3.80 -1.41
C SER A 76 -1.14 4.71 -0.53
N GLU A 77 -1.66 5.14 0.63
CA GLU A 77 -0.94 5.97 1.58
C GLU A 77 0.17 5.18 2.28
N LEU A 78 -0.09 3.91 2.59
CA LEU A 78 0.90 3.00 3.16
C LEU A 78 1.98 2.61 2.15
N LEU A 79 1.62 2.42 0.87
CA LEU A 79 2.61 2.22 -0.18
C LEU A 79 3.50 3.45 -0.35
N ALA A 80 2.92 4.65 -0.36
CA ALA A 80 3.69 5.90 -0.37
C ALA A 80 4.63 5.99 0.85
N ALA A 81 4.13 5.63 2.03
CA ALA A 81 4.94 5.60 3.25
C ALA A 81 6.11 4.61 3.13
N CYS A 82 5.88 3.42 2.61
CA CYS A 82 6.89 2.40 2.37
C CYS A 82 7.98 2.90 1.41
N VAL A 83 7.59 3.46 0.26
CA VAL A 83 8.54 4.04 -0.70
C VAL A 83 9.33 5.20 -0.08
N LEU A 84 8.68 6.07 0.71
CA LEU A 84 9.39 7.15 1.41
C LEU A 84 10.41 6.61 2.43
N LEU A 85 10.09 5.51 3.12
CA LEU A 85 11.00 4.86 4.05
C LEU A 85 12.21 4.26 3.32
N GLU A 86 12.01 3.62 2.17
CA GLU A 86 13.10 3.12 1.32
C GLU A 86 14.05 4.24 0.89
N GLN A 87 13.52 5.40 0.51
CA GLN A 87 14.32 6.58 0.13
C GLN A 87 15.07 7.22 1.32
N MET A 88 14.66 6.89 2.55
CA MET A 88 15.36 7.30 3.75
C MET A 88 16.53 6.37 4.06
N VAL A 89 16.71 5.23 3.38
CA VAL A 89 17.89 4.38 3.52
C VAL A 89 19.02 4.87 2.63
N VAL A 90 20.24 4.86 3.14
CA VAL A 90 21.41 5.25 2.34
C VAL A 90 21.87 4.05 1.52
N PRO A 91 22.27 4.23 0.24
CA PRO A 91 22.50 3.15 -0.70
C PRO A 91 23.37 1.94 -0.26
N PRO A 92 24.47 2.07 0.51
CA PRO A 92 25.25 0.93 0.96
C PRO A 92 24.53 0.00 1.95
N ALA A 93 23.42 0.43 2.56
CA ALA A 93 22.63 -0.43 3.45
C ALA A 93 21.65 -1.35 2.71
N LEU A 94 21.58 -1.29 1.38
CA LEU A 94 20.74 -2.16 0.58
C LEU A 94 21.59 -2.86 -0.48
N PRO A 95 21.32 -4.15 -0.77
CA PRO A 95 22.01 -4.87 -1.82
C PRO A 95 21.74 -4.22 -3.18
N ALA A 96 22.71 -4.25 -4.09
CA ALA A 96 22.55 -3.70 -5.44
C ALA A 96 21.34 -4.31 -6.18
N ALA A 97 21.02 -5.58 -5.91
CA ALA A 97 19.84 -6.27 -6.44
C ALA A 97 18.51 -5.62 -6.02
N TRP A 98 18.43 -4.99 -4.84
CA TRP A 98 17.25 -4.23 -4.43
C TRP A 98 16.98 -3.07 -5.39
N ALA A 99 18.02 -2.37 -5.84
CA ALA A 99 17.83 -1.26 -6.77
C ALA A 99 17.24 -1.72 -8.12
N LEU A 100 17.51 -2.96 -8.54
CA LEU A 100 16.97 -3.52 -9.79
C LEU A 100 15.48 -3.86 -9.70
N THR A 101 14.98 -4.21 -8.51
CA THR A 101 13.59 -4.60 -8.29
C THR A 101 12.74 -3.49 -7.70
N ALA A 102 13.35 -2.54 -7.00
CA ALA A 102 12.67 -1.42 -6.36
C ALA A 102 12.47 -0.21 -7.27
N TYR A 103 13.23 -0.10 -8.38
CA TYR A 103 13.16 1.01 -9.33
C TYR A 103 12.71 0.59 -10.74
N PRO A 104 11.79 1.35 -11.37
CA PRO A 104 11.06 2.48 -10.77
C PRO A 104 10.10 2.00 -9.67
N ALA A 105 9.98 2.80 -8.60
CA ALA A 105 9.01 2.50 -7.56
C ALA A 105 7.58 2.56 -8.15
N PRO A 106 6.70 1.62 -7.77
CA PRO A 106 5.33 1.64 -8.25
C PRO A 106 4.64 2.92 -7.79
N PRO A 107 3.81 3.56 -8.65
CA PRO A 107 3.07 4.74 -8.25
C PRO A 107 2.15 4.38 -7.09
N PRO A 108 2.14 5.14 -5.97
CA PRO A 108 1.34 4.77 -4.80
C PRO A 108 -0.16 4.59 -5.10
N SER A 109 -0.68 5.31 -6.10
CA SER A 109 -2.05 5.21 -6.59
C SER A 109 -2.39 3.85 -7.23
N SER A 110 -1.41 3.01 -7.57
CA SER A 110 -1.67 1.65 -8.07
C SER A 110 -2.05 0.66 -6.97
N ALA A 111 -1.73 0.95 -5.70
CA ALA A 111 -2.12 0.09 -4.59
C ALA A 111 -3.60 0.33 -4.21
N ARG A 112 -4.47 -0.55 -4.70
CA ARG A 112 -5.90 -0.57 -4.34
C ARG A 112 -6.21 -1.51 -3.18
N THR A 113 -5.31 -2.45 -2.90
CA THR A 113 -5.47 -3.49 -1.88
C THR A 113 -4.22 -3.60 -1.03
N LEU A 114 -4.32 -4.26 0.13
CA LEU A 114 -3.20 -4.44 1.08
C LEU A 114 -2.11 -5.43 0.63
N PRO A 115 -2.40 -6.56 -0.06
CA PRO A 115 -1.38 -7.56 -0.35
C PRO A 115 -0.14 -7.04 -1.11
N PRO A 116 -0.27 -6.18 -2.14
CA PRO A 116 0.90 -5.60 -2.81
C PRO A 116 1.77 -4.75 -1.89
N VAL A 117 1.16 -4.08 -0.91
CA VAL A 117 1.88 -3.25 0.07
C VAL A 117 2.63 -4.13 1.05
N TRP A 118 1.98 -5.19 1.55
CA TRP A 118 2.61 -6.22 2.40
C TRP A 118 3.83 -6.85 1.73
N LEU A 119 3.69 -7.29 0.47
CA LEU A 119 4.79 -7.89 -0.28
C LEU A 119 6.00 -6.95 -0.40
N ARG A 120 5.75 -5.64 -0.59
CA ARG A 120 6.84 -4.67 -0.67
C ARG A 120 7.52 -4.45 0.68
N VAL A 121 6.76 -4.38 1.77
CA VAL A 121 7.30 -4.28 3.13
C VAL A 121 8.17 -5.48 3.48
N GLU A 122 7.70 -6.69 3.17
CA GLU A 122 8.47 -7.93 3.41
C GLU A 122 9.74 -8.00 2.54
N ALA A 123 9.63 -7.67 1.25
CA ALA A 123 10.79 -7.64 0.36
C ALA A 123 11.84 -6.62 0.84
N PHE A 124 11.39 -5.44 1.30
CA PHE A 124 12.28 -4.41 1.83
C PHE A 124 12.95 -4.84 3.14
N ARG A 125 12.20 -5.45 4.05
CA ARG A 125 12.74 -6.05 5.28
C ARG A 125 13.79 -7.12 4.97
N ALA A 126 13.52 -8.00 4.01
CA ALA A 126 14.46 -9.03 3.60
C ALA A 126 15.77 -8.39 3.08
N ALA A 127 15.66 -7.34 2.25
CA ALA A 127 16.80 -6.61 1.72
C ALA A 127 17.63 -5.89 2.79
N LEU A 128 17.04 -5.49 3.92
CA LEU A 128 17.77 -4.89 5.05
C LEU A 128 18.59 -5.90 5.86
N ARG A 129 18.36 -7.21 5.68
CA ARG A 129 19.03 -8.29 6.43
C ARG A 129 20.12 -9.02 5.63
N THR A 130 20.24 -8.72 4.34
CA THR A 130 21.26 -9.27 3.44
C THR A 130 22.52 -8.44 3.47
#